data_AF-A0A837C3S3-F1
#
_entry.id   AF-A0A837C3S3-F1
#
_cell.length_a   1.000
_cell.length_b   1.000
_cell.length_c   1.000
_cell.angle_alpha   90.00
_cell.angle_beta   90.00
_cell.angle_gamma   90.00
#
_symmetry.space_group_name_H-M   'P 1'
#
loop_
_entity.id
_entity.type
_entity.pdbx_description
1 polymer ?
#
loop_
_entity_poly.entity_id
_entity_poly.type
_entity_poly.pdbx_seq_one_letter_code
_entity_poly.pdbx_strand_id
1 'polypeptide(L)'
;MTSNLKLAPDRGDRRCDLLESRLRRYHPRFQGAVRALAVRHPRIADLAASFPALLFALAVPRRGLDPARAIACVIDGHALAEAAAAADAPLWLRKLPPETFARPIPRLPDGELFRRQIANHLPRSPKLAPTWLQLVADAAELAHEPMAAWIAREFAREPRRVKPARLRLICLWAWYSTEPATLGHDLIERPWTPDMRIDAARSAAEDWRTIVALHANLGRQPIADMWLRPGRVAGYEFLPLDSIAAITEEAKAMRNCLNTYGQNLAHNRSRVWSIREDGQRVATLRIACRYRDPLPNIVELKGPGNIEVSRELWWAARQWLHRHDLSQIDMRQRDWGTTPLDRGSWVPLWRPYWLAKRRIPDWLPMAPSRKAFDTL
;
A
#
# COMPACT_ATOMS: atom_id res chain seq x y z
N MET A 1 -40.14 -60.13 -30.61
CA MET A 1 -39.59 -58.90 -31.21
C MET A 1 -39.81 -57.75 -30.24
N THR A 2 -38.81 -57.46 -29.39
CA THR A 2 -38.86 -56.40 -28.39
C THR A 2 -38.30 -55.12 -29.00
N SER A 3 -39.15 -54.10 -29.10
CA SER A 3 -38.84 -52.80 -29.68
C SER A 3 -38.04 -51.96 -28.67
N ASN A 4 -36.75 -51.74 -28.94
CA ASN A 4 -35.91 -50.81 -28.20
C ASN A 4 -36.10 -49.38 -28.76
N LEU A 5 -37.14 -48.69 -28.29
CA LEU A 5 -37.27 -47.25 -28.46
C LEU A 5 -36.27 -46.55 -27.53
N LYS A 6 -35.11 -46.15 -28.09
CA LYS A 6 -34.23 -45.17 -27.46
C LYS A 6 -34.97 -43.83 -27.39
N LEU A 7 -35.51 -43.50 -26.22
CA LEU A 7 -35.93 -42.15 -25.88
C LEU A 7 -34.75 -41.18 -26.08
N ALA A 8 -34.89 -40.27 -27.03
CA ALA A 8 -34.00 -39.13 -27.15
C ALA A 8 -34.17 -38.25 -25.89
N PRO A 9 -33.10 -37.79 -25.23
CA PRO A 9 -33.24 -36.94 -24.06
C PRO A 9 -33.95 -35.64 -24.44
N ASP A 10 -35.00 -35.33 -23.69
CA ASP A 10 -35.87 -34.19 -23.88
C ASP A 10 -35.07 -32.87 -23.83
N ARG A 11 -35.47 -31.87 -24.63
CA ARG A 11 -34.79 -30.56 -24.66
C ARG A 11 -34.85 -29.86 -23.29
N GLY A 12 -35.86 -30.18 -22.48
CA GLY A 12 -36.00 -29.72 -21.09
C GLY A 12 -34.86 -30.20 -20.18
N ASP A 13 -34.58 -31.50 -20.18
CA ASP A 13 -33.53 -32.12 -19.35
C ASP A 13 -32.15 -31.55 -19.65
N ARG A 14 -31.83 -31.37 -20.94
CA ARG A 14 -30.55 -30.76 -21.36
C ARG A 14 -30.38 -29.31 -20.89
N ARG A 15 -31.46 -28.52 -20.86
CA ARG A 15 -31.42 -27.13 -20.36
C ARG A 15 -31.20 -27.09 -18.86
N CYS A 16 -31.85 -27.98 -18.11
CA CYS A 16 -31.69 -28.14 -16.67
C CYS A 16 -30.26 -28.57 -16.31
N ASP A 17 -29.70 -29.55 -17.02
CA ASP A 17 -28.33 -30.02 -16.81
C ASP A 17 -27.27 -28.93 -17.07
N LEU A 18 -27.45 -28.17 -18.15
CA LEU A 18 -26.56 -27.05 -18.50
C LEU A 18 -26.63 -25.92 -17.49
N LEU A 19 -27.83 -25.60 -16.99
CA LEU A 19 -28.01 -24.61 -15.93
C LEU A 19 -27.32 -25.07 -14.65
N GLU A 20 -27.60 -26.29 -14.19
CA GLU A 20 -27.00 -26.83 -12.96
C GLU A 20 -25.48 -26.93 -13.05
N SER A 21 -24.93 -27.32 -14.21
CA SER A 21 -23.49 -27.27 -14.49
C SER A 21 -22.90 -25.86 -14.31
N ARG A 22 -23.60 -24.81 -14.78
CA ARG A 22 -23.18 -23.41 -14.58
C ARG A 22 -23.27 -22.98 -13.12
N LEU A 23 -24.33 -23.40 -12.42
CA LEU A 23 -24.54 -23.05 -11.00
C LEU A 23 -23.51 -23.73 -10.08
N ARG A 24 -23.01 -24.91 -10.44
CA ARG A 24 -21.93 -25.60 -9.71
C ARG A 24 -20.57 -24.89 -9.77
N ARG A 25 -20.38 -23.97 -10.72
CA ARG A 25 -19.13 -23.22 -10.88
C ARG A 25 -18.96 -22.09 -9.87
N TYR A 26 -20.04 -21.65 -9.21
CA TYR A 26 -19.92 -20.70 -8.11
C TYR A 26 -19.23 -21.34 -6.91
N HIS A 27 -18.60 -20.49 -6.09
CA HIS A 27 -17.93 -20.94 -4.88
C HIS A 27 -18.89 -21.73 -3.97
N PRO A 28 -18.50 -22.90 -3.41
CA PRO A 28 -19.38 -23.81 -2.68
C PRO A 28 -20.24 -23.13 -1.60
N ARG A 29 -19.66 -22.18 -0.86
CA ARG A 29 -20.33 -21.37 0.16
C ARG A 29 -21.59 -20.63 -0.34
N PHE A 30 -21.65 -20.25 -1.61
CA PHE A 30 -22.73 -19.41 -2.16
C PHE A 30 -23.63 -20.14 -3.15
N GLN A 31 -23.31 -21.38 -3.52
CA GLN A 31 -24.11 -22.14 -4.48
C GLN A 31 -25.59 -22.26 -4.05
N GLY A 32 -25.85 -22.46 -2.75
CA GLY A 32 -27.22 -22.53 -2.22
C GLY A 32 -28.03 -21.26 -2.48
N ALA A 33 -27.45 -20.09 -2.17
CA ALA A 33 -28.11 -18.80 -2.38
C ALA A 33 -28.35 -18.51 -3.88
N VAL A 34 -27.35 -18.81 -4.72
CA VAL A 34 -27.45 -18.62 -6.17
C VAL A 34 -28.51 -19.54 -6.78
N ARG A 35 -28.55 -20.83 -6.38
CA ARG A 35 -29.59 -21.78 -6.82
C ARG A 35 -30.97 -21.34 -6.37
N ALA A 36 -31.12 -20.95 -5.11
CA ALA A 36 -32.40 -20.49 -4.57
C ALA A 36 -32.94 -19.29 -5.34
N LEU A 37 -32.08 -18.34 -5.74
CA LEU A 37 -32.48 -17.22 -6.58
C LEU A 37 -32.83 -17.64 -8.01
N ALA A 38 -32.01 -18.49 -8.65
CA ALA A 38 -32.22 -18.94 -10.03
C ALA A 38 -33.56 -19.68 -10.22
N VAL A 39 -33.99 -20.48 -9.24
CA VAL A 39 -35.26 -21.23 -9.31
C VAL A 39 -36.50 -20.31 -9.27
N ARG A 40 -36.36 -19.07 -8.74
CA ARG A 40 -37.51 -18.15 -8.61
C ARG A 40 -38.10 -17.69 -9.93
N HIS A 41 -37.31 -17.61 -11.00
CA HIS A 41 -37.80 -17.16 -12.30
C HIS A 41 -36.87 -17.55 -13.47
N PRO A 42 -37.41 -17.99 -14.63
CA PRO A 42 -36.58 -18.39 -15.79
C PRO A 42 -35.61 -17.31 -16.28
N ARG A 43 -36.04 -16.04 -16.32
CA ARG A 43 -35.15 -14.92 -16.73
C ARG A 43 -34.00 -14.68 -15.76
N ILE A 44 -34.19 -15.01 -14.48
CA ILE A 44 -33.11 -14.96 -13.48
C ILE A 44 -32.14 -16.12 -13.70
N ALA A 45 -32.64 -17.33 -13.97
CA ALA A 45 -31.81 -18.48 -14.30
C ALA A 45 -30.93 -18.23 -15.54
N ASP A 46 -31.46 -17.52 -16.55
CA ASP A 46 -30.72 -17.17 -17.78
C ASP A 46 -29.50 -16.24 -17.50
N LEU A 47 -29.45 -15.54 -16.36
CA LEU A 47 -28.27 -14.79 -15.94
C LEU A 47 -27.06 -15.69 -15.67
N ALA A 48 -27.26 -16.97 -15.31
CA ALA A 48 -26.16 -17.92 -15.13
C ALA A 48 -25.33 -18.11 -16.41
N ALA A 49 -25.93 -17.86 -17.58
CA ALA A 49 -25.25 -17.91 -18.87
C ALA A 49 -24.83 -16.52 -19.36
N SER A 50 -25.70 -15.52 -19.22
CA SER A 50 -25.54 -14.20 -19.84
C SER A 50 -24.74 -13.22 -18.99
N PHE A 51 -24.89 -13.26 -17.66
CA PHE A 51 -24.17 -12.38 -16.74
C PHE A 51 -24.02 -12.99 -15.33
N PRO A 52 -23.06 -13.91 -15.15
CA PRO A 52 -22.86 -14.61 -13.87
C PRO A 52 -22.64 -13.68 -12.67
N ALA A 53 -21.93 -12.56 -12.87
CA ALA A 53 -21.70 -11.60 -11.79
C ALA A 53 -23.00 -10.96 -11.29
N LEU A 54 -23.92 -10.64 -12.20
CA LEU A 54 -25.21 -10.06 -11.84
C LEU A 54 -26.05 -11.07 -11.07
N LEU A 55 -26.13 -12.32 -11.53
CA LEU A 55 -26.81 -13.38 -10.78
C LEU A 55 -26.27 -13.49 -9.34
N PHE A 56 -24.94 -13.48 -9.20
CA PHE A 56 -24.30 -13.53 -7.90
C PHE A 56 -24.59 -12.30 -7.04
N ALA A 57 -24.53 -11.08 -7.62
CA ALA A 57 -24.80 -9.84 -6.91
C ALA A 57 -26.24 -9.76 -6.37
N LEU A 58 -27.20 -10.31 -7.11
CA LEU A 58 -28.60 -10.39 -6.67
C LEU A 58 -28.81 -11.46 -5.59
N ALA A 59 -28.11 -12.59 -5.68
CA ALA A 59 -28.24 -13.69 -4.72
C ALA A 59 -27.51 -13.40 -3.40
N VAL A 60 -26.41 -12.67 -3.47
CA VAL A 60 -25.53 -12.35 -2.34
C VAL A 60 -25.23 -10.84 -2.36
N PRO A 61 -26.24 -10.00 -2.08
CA PRO A 61 -26.07 -8.56 -2.14
C PRO A 61 -25.03 -8.10 -1.12
N ARG A 62 -24.22 -7.12 -1.53
CA ARG A 62 -23.31 -6.43 -0.60
C ARG A 62 -24.14 -5.66 0.45
N ARG A 63 -23.53 -5.43 1.62
CA ARG A 63 -24.18 -4.69 2.71
C ARG A 63 -24.70 -3.32 2.23
N GLY A 64 -25.97 -3.04 2.50
CA GLY A 64 -26.62 -1.77 2.16
C GLY A 64 -27.13 -1.65 0.71
N LEU A 65 -27.05 -2.71 -0.09
CA LEU A 65 -27.69 -2.78 -1.42
C LEU A 65 -28.96 -3.63 -1.34
N ASP A 66 -30.09 -3.07 -1.75
CA ASP A 66 -31.35 -3.83 -1.92
C ASP A 66 -31.44 -4.36 -3.37
N PRO A 67 -31.46 -5.69 -3.58
CA PRO A 67 -31.53 -6.27 -4.92
C PRO A 67 -32.95 -6.23 -5.52
N ALA A 68 -34.00 -5.85 -4.77
CA ALA A 68 -35.39 -5.97 -5.20
C ALA A 68 -35.68 -5.28 -6.55
N ARG A 69 -35.22 -4.03 -6.70
CA ARG A 69 -35.39 -3.29 -7.96
C ARG A 69 -34.69 -3.96 -9.14
N ALA A 70 -33.46 -4.44 -8.94
CA ALA A 70 -32.71 -5.10 -9.99
C ALA A 70 -33.30 -6.48 -10.36
N ILE A 71 -33.85 -7.20 -9.38
CA ILE A 71 -34.61 -8.44 -9.61
C ILE A 71 -35.86 -8.15 -10.45
N ALA A 72 -36.62 -7.10 -10.12
CA ALA A 72 -37.78 -6.68 -10.90
C ALA A 72 -37.38 -6.36 -12.35
N CYS A 73 -36.32 -5.56 -12.56
CA CYS A 73 -35.83 -5.27 -13.91
C CYS A 73 -35.53 -6.53 -14.74
N VAL A 74 -34.93 -7.56 -14.13
CA VAL A 74 -34.64 -8.84 -14.81
C VAL A 74 -35.92 -9.61 -15.13
N ILE A 75 -36.87 -9.66 -14.18
CA ILE A 75 -38.15 -10.35 -14.37
C ILE A 75 -38.96 -9.67 -15.46
N ASP A 76 -39.02 -8.33 -15.47
CA ASP A 76 -39.77 -7.53 -16.42
C ASP A 76 -39.11 -7.51 -17.82
N GLY A 77 -37.84 -7.89 -17.90
CA GLY A 77 -37.13 -8.08 -19.18
C GLY A 77 -36.49 -6.80 -19.72
N HIS A 78 -36.14 -5.88 -18.82
CA HIS A 78 -35.35 -4.70 -19.15
C HIS A 78 -33.99 -5.07 -19.74
N ALA A 79 -33.35 -4.08 -20.39
CA ALA A 79 -32.00 -4.24 -20.89
C ALA A 79 -31.04 -4.66 -19.76
N LEU A 80 -30.11 -5.57 -20.06
CA LEU A 80 -29.16 -6.10 -19.08
C LEU A 80 -28.34 -4.99 -18.39
N ALA A 81 -28.05 -3.90 -19.11
CA ALA A 81 -27.38 -2.73 -18.57
C ALA A 81 -28.18 -2.01 -17.48
N GLU A 82 -29.51 -1.94 -17.61
CA GLU A 82 -30.40 -1.32 -16.62
C GLU A 82 -30.45 -2.17 -15.35
N ALA A 83 -30.61 -3.48 -15.49
CA ALA A 83 -30.57 -4.40 -14.35
C ALA A 83 -29.21 -4.38 -13.64
N ALA A 84 -28.11 -4.31 -14.39
CA ALA A 84 -26.76 -4.21 -13.85
C ALA A 84 -26.52 -2.90 -13.09
N ALA A 85 -26.98 -1.77 -13.65
CA ALA A 85 -26.92 -0.48 -12.98
C ALA A 85 -27.76 -0.45 -11.70
N ALA A 86 -28.95 -1.05 -11.71
CA ALA A 86 -29.80 -1.17 -10.51
C ALA A 86 -29.15 -2.02 -9.40
N ALA A 87 -28.30 -2.98 -9.76
CA ALA A 87 -27.50 -3.79 -8.82
C ALA A 87 -26.12 -3.18 -8.50
N ASP A 88 -25.78 -2.02 -9.08
CA ASP A 88 -24.45 -1.42 -9.05
C ASP A 88 -23.33 -2.43 -9.40
N ALA A 89 -23.57 -3.19 -10.47
CA ALA A 89 -22.69 -4.20 -11.03
C ALA A 89 -22.12 -3.72 -12.37
N PRO A 90 -20.83 -3.37 -12.45
CA PRO A 90 -20.21 -2.94 -13.70
C PRO A 90 -20.32 -3.97 -14.83
N LEU A 91 -20.65 -3.52 -16.04
CA LEU A 91 -20.86 -4.40 -17.20
C LEU A 91 -19.60 -5.20 -17.59
N TRP A 92 -18.41 -4.70 -17.28
CA TRP A 92 -17.17 -5.41 -17.58
C TRP A 92 -17.04 -6.73 -16.79
N LEU A 93 -17.77 -6.88 -15.68
CA LEU A 93 -17.86 -8.14 -14.92
C LEU A 93 -18.49 -9.28 -15.73
N ARG A 94 -19.21 -8.99 -16.82
CA ARG A 94 -19.83 -10.01 -17.69
C ARG A 94 -18.81 -10.99 -18.25
N LYS A 95 -17.54 -10.56 -18.39
CA LYS A 95 -16.44 -11.38 -18.91
C LYS A 95 -15.81 -12.28 -17.85
N LEU A 96 -16.17 -12.13 -16.57
CA LEU A 96 -15.62 -12.92 -15.49
C LEU A 96 -16.40 -14.22 -15.28
N PRO A 97 -15.70 -15.32 -14.99
CA PRO A 97 -16.34 -16.60 -14.73
C PRO A 97 -16.92 -16.66 -13.31
N PRO A 98 -17.95 -17.51 -13.04
CA PRO A 98 -18.58 -17.67 -11.72
C PRO A 98 -17.62 -17.89 -10.55
N GLU A 99 -16.51 -18.59 -10.80
CA GLU A 99 -15.47 -18.92 -9.83
C GLU A 99 -14.83 -17.69 -9.21
N THR A 100 -14.91 -16.53 -9.89
CA THR A 100 -14.39 -15.24 -9.42
C THR A 100 -15.09 -14.75 -8.16
N PHE A 101 -16.36 -15.10 -7.98
CA PHE A 101 -17.22 -14.54 -6.95
C PHE A 101 -17.19 -15.39 -5.67
N ALA A 102 -16.09 -15.25 -4.92
CA ALA A 102 -15.86 -15.95 -3.65
C ALA A 102 -16.26 -15.13 -2.41
N ARG A 103 -16.87 -13.96 -2.60
CA ARG A 103 -17.38 -13.05 -1.56
C ARG A 103 -18.37 -12.06 -2.18
N PRO A 104 -19.23 -11.38 -1.41
CA PRO A 104 -20.08 -10.31 -1.93
C PRO A 104 -19.27 -9.30 -2.75
N ILE A 105 -19.76 -8.92 -3.94
CA ILE A 105 -19.02 -8.05 -4.85
C ILE A 105 -18.92 -6.66 -4.22
N PRO A 106 -17.70 -6.14 -3.98
CA PRO A 106 -17.52 -4.80 -3.42
C PRO A 106 -17.94 -3.73 -4.44
N ARG A 107 -17.93 -2.46 -4.04
CA ARG A 107 -18.01 -1.38 -5.03
C ARG A 107 -16.77 -1.44 -5.92
N LEU A 108 -16.98 -1.33 -7.21
CA LEU A 108 -15.94 -1.47 -8.22
C LEU A 108 -15.92 -0.23 -9.11
N PRO A 109 -14.73 0.16 -9.61
CA PRO A 109 -14.63 1.23 -10.60
C PRO A 109 -15.37 0.87 -11.89
N ASP A 110 -16.00 1.88 -12.49
CA ASP A 110 -16.76 1.76 -13.74
C ASP A 110 -16.56 2.97 -14.68
N GLY A 111 -15.55 3.80 -14.44
CA GLY A 111 -15.20 4.90 -15.33
C GLY A 111 -14.86 4.42 -16.74
N GLU A 112 -15.09 5.28 -17.73
CA GLU A 112 -14.99 4.92 -19.14
C GLU A 112 -13.59 4.40 -19.53
N LEU A 113 -12.54 5.10 -19.10
CA LEU A 113 -11.17 4.69 -19.38
C LEU A 113 -10.83 3.36 -18.70
N PHE A 114 -11.26 3.15 -17.46
CA PHE A 114 -11.05 1.89 -16.76
C PHE A 114 -11.74 0.73 -17.43
N ARG A 115 -13.00 0.88 -17.86
CA ARG A 115 -13.73 -0.16 -18.60
C ARG A 115 -12.99 -0.63 -19.84
N ARG A 116 -12.35 0.30 -20.57
CA ARG A 116 -11.56 0.00 -21.77
C ARG A 116 -10.26 -0.75 -21.41
N GLN A 117 -9.63 -0.43 -20.29
CA GLN A 117 -8.36 -1.03 -19.87
C GLN A 117 -8.53 -2.39 -19.18
N ILE A 118 -9.49 -2.51 -18.26
CA ILE A 118 -9.63 -3.68 -17.38
C ILE A 118 -9.89 -4.98 -18.16
N ALA A 119 -10.60 -4.87 -19.29
CA ALA A 119 -10.86 -5.99 -20.17
C ALA A 119 -9.59 -6.66 -20.73
N ASN A 120 -8.47 -5.91 -20.83
CA ASN A 120 -7.18 -6.43 -21.31
C ASN A 120 -6.37 -7.12 -20.21
N HIS A 121 -6.86 -7.08 -18.96
CA HIS A 121 -6.13 -7.54 -17.78
C HIS A 121 -6.90 -8.62 -17.02
N LEU A 122 -7.88 -9.26 -17.66
CA LEU A 122 -8.63 -10.35 -17.06
C LEU A 122 -7.70 -11.54 -16.73
N PRO A 123 -7.89 -12.17 -15.57
CA PRO A 123 -7.05 -13.29 -15.15
C PRO A 123 -7.30 -14.51 -16.05
N ARG A 124 -6.23 -15.09 -16.59
CA ARG A 124 -6.32 -16.30 -17.44
C ARG A 124 -6.74 -17.55 -16.66
N SER A 125 -6.45 -17.59 -15.36
CA SER A 125 -6.76 -18.72 -14.49
C SER A 125 -7.95 -18.40 -13.58
N PRO A 126 -9.03 -19.18 -13.60
CA PRO A 126 -10.17 -19.00 -12.68
C PRO A 126 -9.78 -19.04 -11.21
N LYS A 127 -8.74 -19.81 -10.85
CA LYS A 127 -8.22 -19.90 -9.48
C LYS A 127 -7.68 -18.57 -8.95
N LEU A 128 -7.21 -17.70 -9.84
CA LEU A 128 -6.62 -16.41 -9.50
C LEU A 128 -7.65 -15.28 -9.54
N ALA A 129 -8.82 -15.51 -10.14
CA ALA A 129 -9.81 -14.48 -10.39
C ALA A 129 -10.40 -13.83 -9.12
N PRO A 130 -10.69 -14.58 -8.04
CA PRO A 130 -11.15 -13.96 -6.79
C PRO A 130 -10.13 -13.01 -6.16
N THR A 131 -8.86 -13.38 -6.19
CA THR A 131 -7.76 -12.56 -5.65
C THR A 131 -7.56 -11.33 -6.52
N TRP A 132 -7.54 -11.50 -7.85
CA TRP A 132 -7.45 -10.41 -8.80
C TRP A 132 -8.57 -9.39 -8.62
N LEU A 133 -9.83 -9.82 -8.51
CA LEU A 133 -10.98 -8.91 -8.35
C LEU A 133 -10.89 -8.14 -7.03
N GLN A 134 -10.43 -8.79 -5.96
CA GLN A 134 -10.23 -8.10 -4.69
C GLN A 134 -9.13 -7.05 -4.77
N LEU A 135 -8.00 -7.35 -5.41
CA LEU A 135 -6.91 -6.38 -5.57
C LEU A 135 -7.37 -5.15 -6.37
N VAL A 136 -8.19 -5.35 -7.41
CA VAL A 136 -8.79 -4.25 -8.19
C VAL A 136 -9.70 -3.39 -7.32
N ALA A 137 -10.57 -4.01 -6.51
CA ALA A 137 -11.44 -3.30 -5.58
C ALA A 137 -10.64 -2.53 -4.53
N ASP A 138 -9.68 -3.20 -3.86
CA ASP A 138 -8.84 -2.61 -2.81
C ASP A 138 -8.05 -1.42 -3.35
N ALA A 139 -7.46 -1.53 -4.55
CA ALA A 139 -6.70 -0.45 -5.16
C ALA A 139 -7.57 0.75 -5.53
N ALA A 140 -8.78 0.52 -6.07
CA ALA A 140 -9.72 1.61 -6.34
C ALA A 140 -10.15 2.32 -5.05
N GLU A 141 -10.42 1.55 -4.00
CA GLU A 141 -10.87 2.05 -2.71
C GLU A 141 -9.76 2.82 -1.98
N LEU A 142 -8.55 2.25 -1.94
CA LEU A 142 -7.40 2.81 -1.22
C LEU A 142 -6.73 3.96 -1.98
N ALA A 143 -6.70 3.91 -3.31
CA ALA A 143 -6.02 4.91 -4.14
C ALA A 143 -7.00 5.59 -5.12
N HIS A 144 -7.04 5.16 -6.36
CA HIS A 144 -7.87 5.72 -7.42
C HIS A 144 -8.02 4.72 -8.57
N GLU A 145 -8.93 5.00 -9.49
CA GLU A 145 -9.27 4.10 -10.60
C GLU A 145 -8.07 3.72 -11.51
N PRO A 146 -7.15 4.63 -11.88
CA PRO A 146 -5.93 4.25 -12.61
C PRO A 146 -5.05 3.22 -11.88
N MET A 147 -5.01 3.26 -10.54
CA MET A 147 -4.23 2.30 -9.74
C MET A 147 -4.88 0.92 -9.75
N ALA A 148 -6.22 0.86 -9.85
CA ALA A 148 -6.96 -0.39 -9.98
C ALA A 148 -6.67 -1.09 -11.33
N ALA A 149 -6.60 -0.34 -12.42
CA ALA A 149 -6.21 -0.88 -13.73
C ALA A 149 -4.74 -1.35 -13.71
N TRP A 150 -3.86 -0.58 -13.05
CA TRP A 150 -2.45 -0.93 -12.90
C TRP A 150 -2.24 -2.24 -12.13
N ILE A 151 -2.87 -2.41 -10.97
CA ILE A 151 -2.70 -3.64 -10.19
C ILE A 151 -3.29 -4.85 -10.92
N ALA A 152 -4.39 -4.65 -11.66
CA ALA A 152 -4.95 -5.69 -12.52
C ALA A 152 -3.93 -6.19 -13.53
N ARG A 153 -3.21 -5.26 -14.20
CA ARG A 153 -2.14 -5.56 -15.15
C ARG A 153 -0.97 -6.28 -14.49
N GLU A 154 -0.46 -5.76 -13.37
CA GLU A 154 0.70 -6.34 -12.69
C GLU A 154 0.39 -7.76 -12.19
N PHE A 155 -0.80 -7.98 -11.62
CA PHE A 155 -1.21 -9.29 -11.15
C PHE A 155 -1.45 -10.27 -12.30
N ALA A 156 -2.07 -9.83 -13.40
CA ALA A 156 -2.29 -10.69 -14.57
C ALA A 156 -0.97 -11.12 -15.23
N ARG A 157 0.06 -10.27 -15.18
CA ARG A 157 1.40 -10.58 -15.71
C ARG A 157 2.18 -11.52 -14.80
N GLU A 158 2.27 -11.22 -13.51
CA GLU A 158 3.12 -11.98 -12.59
C GLU A 158 2.52 -12.06 -11.18
N PRO A 159 1.53 -12.94 -10.96
CA PRO A 159 0.78 -13.02 -9.70
C PRO A 159 1.68 -13.21 -8.46
N ARG A 160 2.80 -13.94 -8.61
CA ARG A 160 3.74 -14.25 -7.52
C ARG A 160 4.46 -13.03 -6.97
N ARG A 161 4.61 -11.95 -7.75
CA ARG A 161 5.26 -10.71 -7.29
C ARG A 161 4.31 -9.78 -6.53
N VAL A 162 3.01 -9.94 -6.70
CA VAL A 162 2.01 -9.11 -6.03
C VAL A 162 1.69 -9.71 -4.67
N LYS A 163 2.17 -9.05 -3.61
CA LYS A 163 1.89 -9.43 -2.22
C LYS A 163 0.76 -8.56 -1.66
N PRO A 164 -0.45 -9.10 -1.41
CA PRO A 164 -1.59 -8.30 -0.94
C PRO A 164 -1.31 -7.52 0.35
N ALA A 165 -0.50 -8.10 1.25
CA ALA A 165 -0.12 -7.47 2.51
C ALA A 165 0.59 -6.12 2.35
N ARG A 166 1.27 -5.88 1.21
CA ARG A 166 2.00 -4.65 0.92
C ARG A 166 1.23 -3.68 0.02
N LEU A 167 0.02 -4.04 -0.40
CA LEU A 167 -0.76 -3.22 -1.32
C LEU A 167 -1.18 -1.89 -0.68
N ARG A 168 -1.40 -1.86 0.64
CA ARG A 168 -1.81 -0.64 1.37
C ARG A 168 -0.80 0.47 1.22
N LEU A 169 0.48 0.18 1.49
CA LEU A 169 1.56 1.15 1.33
C LEU A 169 1.65 1.68 -0.10
N ILE A 170 1.65 0.78 -1.09
CA ILE A 170 1.76 1.18 -2.51
C ILE A 170 0.54 2.04 -2.91
N CYS A 171 -0.68 1.66 -2.51
CA CYS A 171 -1.88 2.44 -2.82
C CYS A 171 -1.90 3.80 -2.13
N LEU A 172 -1.47 3.86 -0.86
CA LEU A 172 -1.41 5.12 -0.13
C LEU A 172 -0.40 6.07 -0.78
N TRP A 173 0.81 5.59 -1.08
CA TRP A 173 1.82 6.34 -1.82
C TRP A 173 1.34 6.78 -3.22
N ALA A 174 0.66 5.89 -3.96
CA ALA A 174 0.09 6.24 -5.27
C ALA A 174 -0.98 7.32 -5.16
N TRP A 175 -1.82 7.29 -4.11
CA TRP A 175 -2.79 8.35 -3.86
C TRP A 175 -2.10 9.69 -3.62
N TYR A 176 -1.12 9.75 -2.70
CA TYR A 176 -0.37 10.98 -2.45
C TYR A 176 0.39 11.48 -3.69
N SER A 177 0.82 10.57 -4.58
CA SER A 177 1.45 10.96 -5.86
C SER A 177 0.54 11.81 -6.75
N THR A 178 -0.79 11.77 -6.53
CA THR A 178 -1.79 12.54 -7.28
C THR A 178 -2.32 13.77 -6.54
N GLU A 179 -1.81 14.08 -5.34
CA GLU A 179 -2.38 15.10 -4.43
C GLU A 179 -1.34 16.18 -4.09
N PRO A 180 -0.96 17.06 -5.05
CA PRO A 180 0.18 17.97 -4.94
C PRO A 180 0.10 19.02 -3.83
N ALA A 181 -1.10 19.27 -3.28
CA ALA A 181 -1.30 20.24 -2.21
C ALA A 181 -1.13 19.63 -0.80
N THR A 182 -0.50 18.47 -0.68
CA THR A 182 -0.42 17.72 0.58
C THR A 182 1.02 17.47 1.00
N LEU A 183 1.26 17.49 2.32
CA LEU A 183 2.56 17.13 2.88
C LEU A 183 3.02 15.75 2.39
N GLY A 184 2.11 14.77 2.32
CA GLY A 184 2.49 13.43 1.86
C GLY A 184 3.00 13.40 0.42
N HIS A 185 2.57 14.33 -0.45
CA HIS A 185 3.12 14.49 -1.79
C HIS A 185 4.51 15.13 -1.77
N ASP A 186 4.72 16.16 -0.95
CA ASP A 186 6.01 16.84 -0.83
C ASP A 186 7.15 15.90 -0.39
N LEU A 187 6.81 14.80 0.30
CA LEU A 187 7.75 13.78 0.75
C LEU A 187 8.06 12.72 -0.31
N ILE A 188 7.47 12.81 -1.51
CA ILE A 188 7.66 11.84 -2.60
C ILE A 188 8.81 12.30 -3.50
N GLU A 189 9.88 11.52 -3.53
CA GLU A 189 10.97 11.73 -4.50
C GLU A 189 10.57 11.28 -5.91
N ARG A 190 9.89 10.14 -6.01
CA ARG A 190 9.46 9.55 -7.28
C ARG A 190 7.95 9.32 -7.26
N PRO A 191 7.14 10.15 -7.95
CA PRO A 191 5.69 9.95 -8.02
C PRO A 191 5.30 8.66 -8.75
N TRP A 192 4.21 8.03 -8.34
CA TRP A 192 3.64 6.88 -9.02
C TRP A 192 3.26 7.22 -10.46
N THR A 193 3.54 6.30 -11.39
CA THR A 193 3.04 6.37 -12.77
C THR A 193 2.50 5.00 -13.23
N PRO A 194 1.55 4.99 -14.18
CA PRO A 194 0.99 3.74 -14.71
C PRO A 194 2.03 2.80 -15.35
N ASP A 195 3.18 3.30 -15.79
CA ASP A 195 4.20 2.48 -16.47
C ASP A 195 5.15 1.76 -15.50
N MET A 196 5.09 2.08 -14.21
CA MET A 196 5.91 1.42 -13.21
C MET A 196 5.62 -0.08 -13.10
N ARG A 197 6.67 -0.86 -12.88
CA ARG A 197 6.57 -2.28 -12.50
C ARG A 197 6.40 -2.40 -10.99
N ILE A 198 5.76 -3.48 -10.54
CA ILE A 198 5.46 -3.72 -9.11
C ILE A 198 6.66 -3.57 -8.18
N ASP A 199 7.87 -4.00 -8.58
CA ASP A 199 9.07 -3.88 -7.74
C ASP A 199 9.57 -2.44 -7.63
N ALA A 200 9.51 -1.67 -8.71
CA ALA A 200 9.87 -0.26 -8.70
C ALA A 200 8.87 0.57 -7.88
N ALA A 201 7.57 0.28 -8.02
CA ALA A 201 6.52 0.89 -7.19
C ALA A 201 6.68 0.54 -5.71
N ARG A 202 7.03 -0.72 -5.39
CA ARG A 202 7.31 -1.14 -4.01
C ARG A 202 8.52 -0.41 -3.43
N SER A 203 9.62 -0.31 -4.19
CA SER A 203 10.82 0.42 -3.74
C SER A 203 10.49 1.88 -3.44
N ALA A 204 9.88 2.59 -4.38
CA ALA A 204 9.54 4.00 -4.22
C ALA A 204 8.57 4.25 -3.06
N ALA A 205 7.62 3.33 -2.82
CA ALA A 205 6.71 3.44 -1.69
C ALA A 205 7.40 3.20 -0.32
N GLU A 206 8.40 2.30 -0.25
CA GLU A 206 9.20 2.09 0.98
C GLU A 206 10.16 3.26 1.24
N ASP A 207 10.72 3.87 0.19
CA ASP A 207 11.53 5.09 0.30
C ASP A 207 10.67 6.24 0.86
N TRP A 208 9.48 6.44 0.29
CA TRP A 208 8.49 7.41 0.81
C TRP A 208 8.09 7.12 2.26
N ARG A 209 7.81 5.86 2.61
CA ARG A 209 7.51 5.45 3.99
C ARG A 209 8.64 5.81 4.95
N THR A 210 9.89 5.66 4.52
CA THR A 210 11.07 5.98 5.32
C THR A 210 11.11 7.48 5.66
N ILE A 211 10.85 8.35 4.68
CA ILE A 211 10.75 9.81 4.91
C ILE A 211 9.57 10.14 5.82
N VAL A 212 8.40 9.56 5.56
CA VAL A 212 7.22 9.73 6.41
C VAL A 212 7.51 9.32 7.87
N ALA A 213 8.19 8.19 8.07
CA ALA A 213 8.56 7.72 9.40
C ALA A 213 9.56 8.67 10.08
N LEU A 214 10.52 9.24 9.33
CA LEU A 214 11.42 10.27 9.84
C LEU A 214 10.63 11.47 10.39
N HIS A 215 9.68 11.99 9.60
CA HIS A 215 8.80 13.10 10.00
C HIS A 215 7.99 12.78 11.26
N ALA A 216 7.37 11.60 11.32
CA ALA A 216 6.55 11.23 12.46
C ALA A 216 7.35 10.91 13.73
N ASN A 217 8.62 10.51 13.62
CA ASN A 217 9.47 10.27 14.79
C ASN A 217 10.10 11.55 15.35
N LEU A 218 10.54 12.47 14.48
CA LEU A 218 11.26 13.67 14.91
C LEU A 218 10.35 14.89 15.14
N GLY A 219 9.24 14.97 14.40
CA GLY A 219 8.42 16.17 14.38
C GLY A 219 9.16 17.37 13.79
N ARG A 220 8.59 18.56 13.96
CA ARG A 220 9.09 19.78 13.30
C ARG A 220 10.23 20.48 14.04
N GLN A 221 10.41 20.17 15.33
CA GLN A 221 11.41 20.85 16.16
C GLN A 221 12.79 20.24 15.93
N PRO A 222 13.86 21.05 15.94
CA PRO A 222 15.22 20.53 15.94
C PRO A 222 15.48 19.61 17.15
N ILE A 223 16.37 18.65 16.96
CA ILE A 223 16.92 17.78 18.00
C ILE A 223 17.82 18.64 18.88
N ALA A 224 17.30 19.05 20.04
CA ALA A 224 18.01 19.97 20.93
C ALA A 224 19.28 19.35 21.57
N ASP A 225 19.28 18.04 21.79
CA ASP A 225 20.30 17.32 22.55
C ASP A 225 21.28 16.58 21.63
N MET A 226 22.04 17.31 20.80
CA MET A 226 23.00 16.72 19.85
C MET A 226 24.22 16.01 20.49
N TRP A 227 24.29 15.95 21.83
CA TRP A 227 25.37 15.39 22.67
C TRP A 227 26.73 16.11 22.58
N LEU A 228 27.17 16.43 21.38
CA LEU A 228 28.45 17.05 21.07
C LEU A 228 28.22 18.44 20.47
N ARG A 229 29.29 19.24 20.37
CA ARG A 229 29.26 20.56 19.76
C ARG A 229 29.89 20.50 18.35
N PRO A 230 29.40 21.31 17.40
CA PRO A 230 30.09 21.46 16.12
C PRO A 230 31.53 21.96 16.32
N GLY A 231 32.40 21.67 15.36
CA GLY A 231 33.78 22.13 15.43
C GLY A 231 34.62 21.75 14.24
N ARG A 232 35.84 22.30 14.17
CA ARG A 232 36.81 22.02 13.12
C ARG A 232 38.03 21.29 13.66
N VAL A 233 38.43 20.21 13.00
CA VAL A 233 39.61 19.39 13.35
C VAL A 233 40.31 18.94 12.08
N ALA A 234 41.62 19.19 12.00
CA ALA A 234 42.48 18.73 10.91
C ALA A 234 41.92 19.07 9.50
N GLY A 235 41.40 20.29 9.32
CA GLY A 235 40.80 20.74 8.06
C GLY A 235 39.30 20.44 7.93
N TYR A 236 38.80 19.41 8.60
CA TYR A 236 37.40 18.96 8.52
C TYR A 236 36.46 19.70 9.49
N GLU A 237 35.27 20.04 9.02
CA GLU A 237 34.19 20.64 9.79
C GLU A 237 33.13 19.58 10.14
N PHE A 238 32.71 19.53 11.41
CA PHE A 238 31.71 18.60 11.93
C PHE A 238 30.43 19.38 12.24
N LEU A 239 29.35 19.09 11.49
CA LEU A 239 28.08 19.81 11.57
C LEU A 239 26.95 18.89 12.03
N PRO A 240 26.11 19.31 12.99
CA PRO A 240 24.99 18.49 13.45
C PRO A 240 23.93 18.36 12.36
N LEU A 241 23.37 17.17 12.22
CA LEU A 241 22.16 16.94 11.42
C LEU A 241 20.97 16.88 12.38
N ASP A 242 20.59 18.05 12.89
CA ASP A 242 19.65 18.22 14.00
C ASP A 242 18.18 18.34 13.57
N SER A 243 17.91 18.39 12.26
CA SER A 243 16.56 18.57 11.73
C SER A 243 16.29 17.60 10.60
N ILE A 244 15.01 17.35 10.34
CA ILE A 244 14.58 16.54 9.20
C ILE A 244 15.19 17.07 7.90
N ALA A 245 15.14 18.38 7.67
CA ALA A 245 15.70 19.01 6.48
C ALA A 245 17.21 18.75 6.36
N ALA A 246 17.98 18.94 7.44
CA ALA A 246 19.41 18.66 7.43
C ALA A 246 19.70 17.19 7.12
N ILE A 247 18.96 16.26 7.74
CA ILE A 247 19.12 14.81 7.53
C ILE A 247 18.80 14.43 6.09
N THR A 248 17.68 14.88 5.53
CA THR A 248 17.25 14.51 4.18
C THR A 248 18.12 15.13 3.09
N GLU A 249 18.53 16.39 3.24
CA GLU A 249 19.46 17.03 2.31
C GLU A 249 20.84 16.35 2.33
N GLU A 250 21.32 15.98 3.52
CA GLU A 250 22.57 15.22 3.64
C GLU A 250 22.43 13.84 3.01
N ALA A 251 21.34 13.12 3.29
CA ALA A 251 21.08 11.79 2.76
C ALA A 251 21.10 11.76 1.23
N LYS A 252 20.46 12.76 0.62
CA LYS A 252 20.39 12.94 -0.84
C LYS A 252 21.75 13.27 -1.42
N ALA A 253 22.45 14.27 -0.86
CA ALA A 253 23.75 14.69 -1.35
C ALA A 253 24.80 13.56 -1.25
N MET A 254 24.76 12.81 -0.14
CA MET A 254 25.69 11.71 0.14
C MET A 254 25.24 10.37 -0.44
N ARG A 255 24.04 10.26 -1.02
CA ARG A 255 23.44 9.01 -1.53
C ARG A 255 23.52 7.88 -0.50
N ASN A 256 23.06 8.14 0.72
CA ASN A 256 23.14 7.20 1.84
C ASN A 256 21.78 7.00 2.55
N CYS A 257 21.78 6.18 3.60
CA CYS A 257 20.55 5.72 4.26
C CYS A 257 20.16 6.55 5.50
N LEU A 258 20.62 7.81 5.62
CA LEU A 258 20.44 8.60 6.84
C LEU A 258 18.96 8.77 7.25
N ASN A 259 18.04 8.80 6.28
CA ASN A 259 16.60 8.93 6.53
C ASN A 259 16.03 7.78 7.40
N THR A 260 16.70 6.63 7.45
CA THR A 260 16.26 5.46 8.24
C THR A 260 16.49 5.62 9.75
N TYR A 261 17.31 6.58 10.19
CA TYR A 261 17.67 6.72 11.60
C TYR A 261 16.62 7.41 12.47
N GLY A 262 15.50 7.91 11.92
CA GLY A 262 14.52 8.70 12.65
C GLY A 262 14.07 8.11 13.99
N GLN A 263 13.85 6.79 14.05
CA GLN A 263 13.49 6.11 15.31
C GLN A 263 14.66 6.09 16.32
N ASN A 264 15.90 5.84 15.89
CA ASN A 264 17.07 5.86 16.77
C ASN A 264 17.32 7.26 17.34
N LEU A 265 17.16 8.28 16.50
CA LEU A 265 17.29 9.68 16.90
C LEU A 265 16.24 10.05 17.95
N ALA A 266 14.96 9.72 17.70
CA ALA A 266 13.85 10.00 18.62
C ALA A 266 13.98 9.30 19.98
N HIS A 267 14.61 8.12 20.04
CA HIS A 267 14.82 7.38 21.28
C HIS A 267 16.12 7.75 22.02
N ASN A 268 16.80 8.81 21.60
CA ASN A 268 18.09 9.20 22.15
C ASN A 268 19.14 8.06 22.08
N ARG A 269 19.16 7.29 20.98
CA ARG A 269 20.10 6.17 20.78
C ARG A 269 21.30 6.51 19.92
N SER A 270 21.18 7.55 19.09
CA SER A 270 22.30 8.02 18.28
C SER A 270 22.15 9.49 17.92
N ARG A 271 23.26 10.11 17.51
CA ARG A 271 23.29 11.43 16.85
C ARG A 271 24.07 11.34 15.56
N VAL A 272 23.60 12.04 14.54
CA VAL A 272 24.17 12.01 13.19
C VAL A 272 24.76 13.37 12.83
N TRP A 273 25.86 13.35 12.11
CA TRP A 273 26.70 14.50 11.80
C TRP A 273 27.15 14.45 10.35
N SER A 274 27.21 15.61 9.69
CA SER A 274 27.89 15.81 8.41
C SER A 274 29.34 16.17 8.69
N ILE A 275 30.26 15.62 7.89
CA ILE A 275 31.66 16.03 7.88
C ILE A 275 31.98 16.67 6.53
N ARG A 276 32.54 17.86 6.60
CA ARG A 276 32.87 18.66 5.42
C ARG A 276 34.35 19.00 5.34
N GLU A 277 34.86 19.07 4.13
CA GLU A 277 36.21 19.58 3.81
C GLU A 277 36.02 20.71 2.81
N ASP A 278 36.48 21.91 3.17
CA ASP A 278 36.32 23.13 2.36
C ASP A 278 34.88 23.35 1.86
N GLY A 279 33.91 23.10 2.75
CA GLY A 279 32.47 23.23 2.48
C GLY A 279 31.85 22.06 1.70
N GLN A 280 32.64 21.14 1.17
CA GLN A 280 32.16 19.94 0.47
C GLN A 280 31.84 18.82 1.45
N ARG A 281 30.72 18.11 1.24
CA ARG A 281 30.34 16.95 2.06
C ARG A 281 31.23 15.77 1.70
N VAL A 282 31.99 15.26 2.66
CA VAL A 282 32.96 14.17 2.45
C VAL A 282 32.61 12.91 3.22
N ALA A 283 31.92 13.03 4.36
CA ALA A 283 31.44 11.88 5.12
C ALA A 283 30.25 12.21 6.01
N THR A 284 29.63 11.15 6.50
CA THR A 284 28.61 11.20 7.56
C THR A 284 29.05 10.35 8.72
N LEU A 285 28.75 10.81 9.93
CA LEU A 285 29.23 10.24 11.18
C LEU A 285 28.04 9.97 12.09
N ARG A 286 27.98 8.75 12.66
CA ARG A 286 27.00 8.38 13.66
C ARG A 286 27.68 8.10 15.00
N ILE A 287 27.21 8.80 16.00
CA ILE A 287 27.60 8.64 17.40
C ILE A 287 26.51 7.86 18.13
N ALA A 288 26.88 6.84 18.89
CA ALA A 288 25.97 6.05 19.73
C ALA A 288 26.74 5.39 20.89
N CYS A 289 26.03 4.88 21.89
CA CYS A 289 26.63 4.00 22.90
C CYS A 289 26.87 2.61 22.29
N ARG A 290 28.06 2.05 22.49
CA ARG A 290 28.29 0.62 22.26
C ARG A 290 27.74 -0.18 23.44
N TYR A 291 27.45 -1.46 23.22
CA TYR A 291 26.93 -2.32 24.28
C TYR A 291 27.90 -2.32 25.48
N ARG A 292 27.39 -1.96 26.66
CA ARG A 292 28.12 -1.81 27.93
C ARG A 292 29.17 -0.69 27.99
N ASP A 293 29.25 0.17 26.98
CA ASP A 293 30.13 1.34 27.03
C ASP A 293 29.37 2.53 27.61
N PRO A 294 29.82 3.12 28.73
CA PRO A 294 29.17 4.28 29.32
C PRO A 294 29.40 5.58 28.53
N LEU A 295 30.32 5.60 27.56
CA LEU A 295 30.68 6.79 26.78
C LEU A 295 30.19 6.71 25.32
N PRO A 296 29.88 7.86 24.69
CA PRO A 296 29.51 7.89 23.28
C PRO A 296 30.71 7.49 22.42
N ASN A 297 30.42 6.73 21.36
CA ASN A 297 31.42 6.23 20.45
C ASN A 297 31.04 6.50 19.00
N ILE A 298 32.06 6.55 18.14
CA ILE A 298 31.87 6.45 16.69
C ILE A 298 31.46 5.00 16.37
N VAL A 299 30.21 4.84 15.97
CA VAL A 299 29.65 3.54 15.55
C VAL A 299 29.52 3.43 14.03
N GLU A 300 29.62 4.55 13.32
CA GLU A 300 29.59 4.59 11.86
C GLU A 300 30.30 5.85 11.37
N LEU A 301 31.13 5.71 10.34
CA LEU A 301 31.74 6.81 9.61
C LEU A 301 31.86 6.38 8.16
N LYS A 302 31.10 7.03 7.27
CA LYS A 302 30.95 6.59 5.87
C LYS A 302 30.96 7.77 4.89
N GLY A 303 31.61 7.55 3.76
CA GLY A 303 31.63 8.48 2.64
C GLY A 303 30.36 8.40 1.77
N PRO A 304 30.33 9.13 0.64
CA PRO A 304 29.20 9.09 -0.29
C PRO A 304 28.93 7.66 -0.81
N GLY A 305 27.67 7.23 -0.83
CA GLY A 305 27.29 5.88 -1.23
C GLY A 305 27.64 4.80 -0.19
N ASN A 306 27.80 5.17 1.08
CA ASN A 306 28.18 4.27 2.19
C ASN A 306 29.56 3.62 2.03
N ILE A 307 30.47 4.24 1.28
CA ILE A 307 31.84 3.74 1.12
C ILE A 307 32.68 3.97 2.38
N GLU A 308 33.76 3.20 2.51
CA GLU A 308 34.77 3.44 3.55
C GLU A 308 35.48 4.77 3.33
N VAL A 309 35.86 5.41 4.42
CA VAL A 309 36.60 6.68 4.41
C VAL A 309 38.09 6.46 4.66
N SER A 310 38.89 7.49 4.39
CA SER A 310 40.33 7.46 4.68
C SER A 310 40.63 7.32 6.18
N ARG A 311 41.83 6.84 6.48
CA ARG A 311 42.31 6.68 7.86
C ARG A 311 42.50 8.04 8.54
N GLU A 312 42.92 9.02 7.75
CA GLU A 312 43.06 10.44 8.09
C GLU A 312 41.74 11.00 8.63
N LEU A 313 40.63 10.71 7.95
CA LEU A 313 39.31 11.14 8.40
C LEU A 313 38.87 10.44 9.68
N TRP A 314 39.18 9.15 9.83
CA TRP A 314 38.97 8.41 11.08
C TRP A 314 39.70 9.04 12.26
N TRP A 315 40.96 9.47 12.06
CA TRP A 315 41.72 10.16 13.10
C TRP A 315 41.14 11.53 13.42
N ALA A 316 40.76 12.32 12.41
CA ALA A 316 40.10 13.60 12.62
C ALA A 316 38.81 13.46 13.42
N ALA A 317 37.98 12.47 13.10
CA ALA A 317 36.72 12.21 13.80
C ALA A 317 36.94 11.78 15.27
N ARG A 318 37.94 10.94 15.53
CA ARG A 318 38.31 10.57 16.92
C ARG A 318 38.84 11.76 17.71
N GLN A 319 39.71 12.56 17.11
CA GLN A 319 40.21 13.78 17.74
C GLN A 319 39.08 14.76 18.06
N TRP A 320 38.13 14.94 17.14
CA TRP A 320 36.94 15.75 17.37
C TRP A 320 36.08 15.22 18.53
N LEU A 321 35.82 13.91 18.58
CA LEU A 321 35.08 13.29 19.70
C LEU A 321 35.75 13.58 21.05
N HIS A 322 37.06 13.37 21.16
CA HIS A 322 37.82 13.54 22.40
C HIS A 322 38.06 15.00 22.82
N ARG A 323 37.63 16.00 22.05
CA ARG A 323 37.63 17.41 22.48
C ARG A 323 36.48 17.75 23.43
N HIS A 324 35.55 16.83 23.64
CA HIS A 324 34.40 17.02 24.50
C HIS A 324 34.61 16.31 25.83
N ASP A 325 34.02 16.85 26.90
CA ASP A 325 33.90 16.13 28.15
C ASP A 325 32.79 15.07 28.01
N LEU A 326 33.19 13.87 27.60
CA LEU A 326 32.27 12.77 27.34
C LEU A 326 31.54 12.29 28.60
N SER A 327 32.07 12.60 29.79
CA SER A 327 31.46 12.20 31.07
C SER A 327 30.19 13.00 31.39
N GLN A 328 30.00 14.16 30.78
CA GLN A 328 28.88 15.07 31.03
C GLN A 328 27.68 14.86 30.09
N ILE A 329 27.78 13.92 29.15
CA ILE A 329 26.77 13.71 28.13
C ILE A 329 25.66 12.79 28.67
N ASP A 330 24.44 13.30 28.78
CA ASP A 330 23.27 12.48 29.12
C ASP A 330 22.79 11.68 27.90
N MET A 331 23.16 10.39 27.90
CA MET A 331 22.73 9.42 26.89
C MET A 331 21.67 8.46 27.42
N ARG A 332 20.89 8.84 28.44
CA ARG A 332 19.77 8.04 28.92
C ARG A 332 18.84 7.74 27.75
N GLN A 333 18.84 6.47 27.36
CA GLN A 333 18.04 5.98 26.25
C GLN A 333 16.59 5.91 26.70
N ARG A 334 15.69 6.26 25.79
CA ARG A 334 14.26 6.03 26.01
C ARG A 334 13.95 4.56 25.72
N ASP A 335 13.04 3.98 26.50
CA ASP A 335 12.59 2.60 26.28
C ASP A 335 12.06 2.43 24.86
N TRP A 336 12.46 1.34 24.21
CA TRP A 336 12.13 1.12 22.82
C TRP A 336 10.61 1.04 22.62
N GLY A 337 10.09 1.80 21.66
CA GLY A 337 8.66 1.82 21.34
C GLY A 337 7.83 2.73 22.25
N THR A 338 8.42 3.28 23.33
CA THR A 338 7.70 4.17 24.25
C THR A 338 7.72 5.63 23.83
N THR A 339 8.67 6.04 22.99
CA THR A 339 8.73 7.43 22.50
C THR A 339 7.49 7.67 21.63
N PRO A 340 6.62 8.64 21.97
CA PRO A 340 5.44 8.93 21.18
C PRO A 340 5.84 9.47 19.80
N LEU A 341 5.03 9.14 18.80
CA LEU A 341 5.15 9.77 17.49
C LEU A 341 4.57 11.19 17.57
N ASP A 342 5.15 12.11 16.80
CA ASP A 342 4.71 13.50 16.77
C ASP A 342 3.31 13.62 16.16
N ARG A 343 2.34 13.96 17.01
CA ARG A 343 0.96 14.20 16.57
C ARG A 343 0.85 15.39 15.62
N GLY A 344 1.72 16.40 15.80
CA GLY A 344 1.78 17.60 14.97
C GLY A 344 2.17 17.31 13.51
N SER A 345 2.90 16.22 13.26
CA SER A 345 3.24 15.75 11.92
C SER A 345 2.28 14.66 11.44
N TRP A 346 1.83 13.77 12.33
CA TRP A 346 0.92 12.68 12.00
C TRP A 346 -0.42 13.15 11.43
N VAL A 347 -1.10 14.09 12.11
CA VAL A 347 -2.43 14.52 11.69
C VAL A 347 -2.39 15.27 10.35
N PRO A 348 -1.52 16.27 10.13
CA PRO A 348 -1.45 16.94 8.83
C PRO A 348 -1.04 16.01 7.69
N LEU A 349 -0.23 15.00 7.97
CA LEU A 349 0.14 14.00 6.97
C LEU A 349 -1.10 13.22 6.49
N TRP A 350 -1.87 12.62 7.41
CA TRP A 350 -2.94 11.69 7.06
C TRP A 350 -4.33 12.31 6.87
N ARG A 351 -4.56 13.51 7.40
CA ARG A 351 -5.86 14.19 7.31
C ARG A 351 -6.38 14.33 5.88
N PRO A 352 -5.57 14.74 4.88
CA PRO A 352 -6.04 14.81 3.49
C PRO A 352 -6.61 13.47 3.00
N TYR A 353 -5.92 12.36 3.31
CA TYR A 353 -6.37 11.03 2.95
C TYR A 353 -7.70 10.65 3.63
N TRP A 354 -7.81 10.88 4.94
CA TRP A 354 -9.05 10.57 5.68
C TRP A 354 -10.25 11.35 5.14
N LEU A 355 -10.05 12.63 4.81
CA LEU A 355 -11.09 13.48 4.23
C LEU A 355 -11.50 13.02 2.84
N ALA A 356 -10.54 12.77 1.96
CA ALA A 356 -10.79 12.29 0.60
C ALA A 356 -11.51 10.94 0.58
N LYS A 357 -11.14 10.03 1.49
CA LYS A 357 -11.77 8.71 1.63
C LYS A 357 -13.02 8.71 2.50
N ARG A 358 -13.35 9.83 3.14
CA ARG A 358 -14.46 9.99 4.10
C ARG A 358 -14.49 8.88 5.16
N ARG A 359 -13.31 8.45 5.62
CA ARG A 359 -13.14 7.35 6.57
C ARG A 359 -11.80 7.45 7.30
N ILE A 360 -11.76 6.89 8.50
CA ILE A 360 -10.53 6.64 9.25
C ILE A 360 -10.38 5.13 9.32
N PRO A 361 -9.49 4.52 8.53
CA PRO A 361 -9.32 3.09 8.58
C PRO A 361 -8.55 2.68 9.84
N ASP A 362 -8.86 1.50 10.40
CA ASP A 362 -8.23 1.01 11.64
C ASP A 362 -6.70 0.87 11.55
N TRP A 363 -6.18 0.70 10.33
CA TRP A 363 -4.74 0.62 10.05
C TRP A 363 -4.05 1.99 9.90
N LEU A 364 -4.82 3.09 9.85
CA LEU A 364 -4.31 4.47 9.83
C LEU A 364 -5.12 5.35 10.80
N PRO A 365 -4.99 5.10 12.11
CA PRO A 365 -5.82 5.74 13.14
C PRO A 365 -5.49 7.23 13.31
N MET A 366 -6.43 7.99 13.90
CA MET A 366 -6.20 9.40 14.23
C MET A 366 -5.09 9.61 15.27
N ALA A 367 -5.01 8.73 16.25
CA ALA A 367 -3.94 8.75 17.24
C ALA A 367 -2.66 8.16 16.62
N PRO A 368 -1.49 8.80 16.77
CA PRO A 368 -0.25 8.27 16.26
C PRO A 368 0.03 6.87 16.81
N SER A 369 0.38 5.92 15.93
CA SER A 369 0.59 4.52 16.30
C SER A 369 1.79 3.93 15.57
N ARG A 370 2.77 3.41 16.32
CA ARG A 370 3.92 2.68 15.76
C ARG A 370 3.47 1.40 15.06
N LYS A 371 2.51 0.68 15.65
CA LYS A 371 1.90 -0.50 15.04
C LYS A 371 1.27 -0.17 13.68
N ALA A 372 0.60 0.97 13.56
CA ALA A 372 0.03 1.40 12.28
C ALA A 372 1.14 1.56 11.21
N PHE A 373 2.27 2.19 11.56
CA PHE A 373 3.43 2.27 10.66
C PHE A 373 4.00 0.92 10.27
N ASP A 374 4.12 -0.02 11.20
CA ASP A 374 4.67 -1.35 10.92
C ASP A 374 3.77 -2.16 9.99
N THR A 375 2.46 -1.89 10.00
CA THR A 375 1.45 -2.57 9.18
C THR A 375 1.18 -1.95 7.81
N LEU A 376 1.81 -0.81 7.49
CA LEU A 376 1.90 -0.29 6.12
C LEU A 376 2.88 -1.12 5.31
#